data_AF-A0A951JNP2-F1
#
_entry.id   AF-A0A951JNP2-F1
#
_cell.length_a   1.000
_cell.length_b   1.000
_cell.length_c   1.000
_cell.angle_alpha   90.00
_cell.angle_beta   90.00
_cell.angle_gamma   90.00
#
_symmetry.space_group_name_H-M   'P 1'
#
loop_
_entity.id
_entity.type
_entity.pdbx_description
1 polymer ?
#
loop_
_entity_poly.entity_id
_entity_poly.type
_entity_poly.pdbx_seq_one_letter_code
_entity_poly.pdbx_strand_id
1 'polypeptide(L)'
;MGSDTPRSLRRAYVEWVAEQIEEFKERIPRSHLLDIADEVVTELRMNPDGQYQLTEILMCNAMDRRIFRMLKLPGYRAWCMQREAQRKQQSVISFPLPDRFVSPPVSPASVPRLAMVAEEEPERLACVG
;
A
#
# COMPACT_ATOMS: atom_id res chain seq x y z
N MET A 1 -5.87 -6.00 15.64
CA MET A 1 -7.05 -5.47 14.92
C MET A 1 -6.60 -4.28 14.10
N GLY A 2 -6.65 -4.38 12.77
CA GLY A 2 -6.44 -3.28 11.85
C GLY A 2 -7.29 -3.57 10.63
N SER A 3 -8.35 -2.80 10.44
CA SER A 3 -9.26 -2.90 9.31
C SER A 3 -8.52 -2.55 8.03
N ASP A 4 -8.08 -3.56 7.27
CA ASP A 4 -7.79 -3.43 5.84
C ASP A 4 -9.11 -3.23 5.08
N THR A 5 -9.82 -2.16 5.41
CA THR A 5 -10.75 -1.57 4.46
C THR A 5 -9.90 -1.00 3.33
N PRO A 6 -10.22 -1.29 2.06
CA PRO A 6 -9.45 -0.76 0.95
C PRO A 6 -9.44 0.76 1.04
N ARG A 7 -8.29 1.34 1.41
CA ARG A 7 -8.14 2.80 1.48
C ARG A 7 -8.52 3.34 0.11
N SER A 8 -9.44 4.30 0.07
CA SER A 8 -9.78 4.96 -1.19
C SER A 8 -8.48 5.49 -1.82
N LEU A 9 -8.32 5.35 -3.15
CA LEU A 9 -7.12 5.82 -3.86
C LEU A 9 -6.82 7.28 -3.54
N ARG A 10 -7.87 8.07 -3.33
CA ARG A 10 -7.78 9.47 -2.92
C ARG A 10 -7.15 9.64 -1.54
N ARG A 11 -7.55 8.85 -0.55
CA ARG A 11 -6.95 8.87 0.79
C ARG A 11 -5.47 8.47 0.74
N ALA A 12 -5.17 7.39 0.01
CA ALA A 12 -3.78 6.93 -0.16
C ALA A 12 -2.88 8.01 -0.80
N TYR A 13 -3.41 8.78 -1.77
CA TYR A 13 -2.68 9.91 -2.34
C TYR A 13 -2.40 11.02 -1.33
N VAL A 14 -3.40 11.40 -0.53
CA VAL A 14 -3.21 12.46 0.48
C VAL A 14 -2.18 12.05 1.53
N GLU A 15 -2.25 10.81 2.00
CA GLU A 15 -1.30 10.23 2.95
C GLU A 15 0.11 10.19 2.35
N TRP A 16 0.24 9.71 1.12
CA TRP A 16 1.53 9.71 0.41
C TRP A 16 2.11 11.13 0.27
N VAL A 17 1.31 12.14 -0.09
CA VAL A 17 1.79 13.52 -0.16
C VAL A 17 2.27 14.01 1.20
N ALA A 18 1.53 13.72 2.27
CA ALA A 18 1.91 14.11 3.63
C ALA A 18 3.25 13.45 4.03
N GLU A 19 3.40 12.15 3.78
CA GLU A 19 4.66 11.42 4.02
C GLU A 19 5.85 12.04 3.26
N GLN A 20 5.68 12.39 1.99
CA GLN A 20 6.76 13.02 1.20
C GLN A 20 7.16 14.40 1.75
N ILE A 21 6.19 15.16 2.26
CA ILE A 21 6.45 16.48 2.85
C ILE A 21 7.17 16.32 4.20
N GLU A 22 6.72 15.41 5.06
CA GLU A 22 7.37 15.16 6.35
C GLU A 22 8.78 14.59 6.18
N GLU A 23 8.98 13.66 5.26
CA GLU A 23 10.31 13.12 4.94
C GLU A 23 11.27 14.22 4.44
N PHE A 24 10.76 15.20 3.69
CA PHE A 24 11.57 16.36 3.31
C PHE A 24 11.96 17.20 4.52
N LYS A 25 11.01 17.47 5.44
CA LYS A 25 11.27 18.24 6.67
C LYS A 25 12.30 17.54 7.57
N GLU A 26 12.28 16.21 7.65
CA GLU A 26 13.24 15.43 8.42
C GLU A 26 14.66 15.42 7.82
N ARG A 27 14.77 15.52 6.49
CA ARG A 27 16.06 15.46 5.77
C ARG A 27 16.85 16.77 5.80
N ILE A 28 16.21 17.90 6.08
CA ILE A 28 16.86 19.23 6.07
C ILE A 28 17.19 19.71 7.47
N PRO A 29 18.26 20.52 7.66
CA PRO A 29 18.56 21.10 8.96
C PRO A 29 17.49 22.11 9.37
N ARG A 30 17.27 22.23 10.69
CA ARG A 30 16.26 23.13 11.26
C ARG A 30 16.41 24.58 10.80
N SER A 31 17.64 25.09 10.63
CA SER A 31 17.88 26.45 10.13
C SER A 31 17.27 26.66 8.74
N HIS A 32 17.48 25.72 7.83
CA HIS A 32 16.91 25.79 6.48
C HIS A 32 15.38 25.73 6.50
N LEU A 33 14.80 24.91 7.40
CA LEU A 33 13.35 24.87 7.58
C LEU A 33 12.80 26.22 8.04
N LEU A 34 13.51 26.93 8.91
CA LEU A 34 13.15 28.28 9.37
C LEU A 34 13.28 29.31 8.24
N ASP A 35 14.32 29.23 7.41
CA ASP A 35 14.48 30.12 6.25
C ASP A 35 13.29 29.98 5.27
N ILE A 36 12.86 28.75 4.98
CA ILE A 36 11.65 28.49 4.19
C ILE A 36 10.41 29.07 4.87
N ALA A 37 10.31 28.94 6.19
CA ALA A 37 9.18 29.47 6.95
C ALA A 37 9.09 31.00 6.86
N ASP A 38 10.22 31.70 6.93
CA ASP A 38 10.29 33.16 6.80
C ASP A 38 9.86 33.64 5.41
N GLU A 39 10.27 32.91 4.35
CA GLU A 39 9.79 33.17 2.99
C GLU A 39 8.27 33.02 2.90
N VAL A 40 7.72 31.93 3.46
CA VAL A 40 6.28 31.66 3.45
C VAL A 40 5.51 32.74 4.22
N VAL A 41 6.01 33.16 5.38
CA VAL A 41 5.41 34.26 6.16
C VAL A 41 5.43 35.56 5.37
N THR A 42 6.52 35.83 4.64
CA THR A 42 6.62 37.01 3.78
C THR A 42 5.60 36.94 2.64
N GLU A 43 5.51 35.81 1.93
CA GLU A 43 4.50 35.59 0.87
C GLU A 43 3.07 35.78 1.41
N LEU A 44 2.77 35.24 2.59
CA LEU A 44 1.45 35.36 3.22
C LEU A 44 1.10 36.82 3.59
N ARG A 45 2.07 37.58 4.10
CA ARG A 45 1.87 39.00 4.48
C ARG A 45 1.67 39.92 3.29
N MET A 46 2.26 39.59 2.15
CA MET A 46 2.16 40.40 0.91
C MET A 46 0.89 40.12 0.12
N ASN A 47 0.08 39.14 0.53
CA ASN A 47 -1.09 38.73 -0.23
C ASN A 47 -2.24 39.74 -0.04
N PRO A 48 -2.70 40.44 -1.11
CA PRO A 48 -3.63 41.56 -1.00
C PRO A 48 -5.09 41.15 -0.72
N ASP A 49 -5.43 39.87 -0.91
CA ASP A 49 -6.80 39.37 -0.86
C ASP A 49 -7.32 39.05 0.56
N GLY A 50 -6.55 39.30 1.62
CA GLY A 50 -6.99 38.86 2.94
C GLY A 50 -6.29 39.50 4.12
N GLN A 51 -7.04 40.34 4.85
CA GLN A 51 -6.81 40.66 6.26
C GLN A 51 -7.04 39.41 7.15
N TYR A 52 -6.43 38.26 6.80
CA TYR A 52 -6.48 37.08 7.64
C TYR A 52 -5.38 37.19 8.69
N GLN A 53 -5.77 37.04 9.96
CA GLN A 53 -4.79 36.92 11.02
C GLN A 53 -3.93 35.68 10.76
N LEU A 54 -2.61 35.83 10.82
CA LEU A 54 -1.70 34.71 10.67
C LEU A 54 -1.94 33.71 11.81
N THR A 55 -2.47 32.54 11.47
CA THR A 55 -2.67 31.42 12.40
C THR A 55 -1.66 30.32 12.13
N GLU A 56 -1.36 29.51 13.15
CA GLU A 56 -0.50 28.33 13.00
C GLU A 56 -0.99 27.40 11.88
N ILE A 57 -2.31 27.14 11.82
CA ILE A 57 -2.91 26.29 10.79
C ILE A 57 -2.71 26.88 9.38
N LEU A 58 -2.86 28.19 9.21
CA LEU A 58 -2.62 28.86 7.93
C LEU A 58 -1.15 28.73 7.51
N MET A 59 -0.24 28.96 8.46
CA MET A 59 1.21 28.85 8.22
C MET A 59 1.60 27.42 7.83
N CYS A 60 1.14 26.41 8.57
CA CYS A 60 1.39 25.00 8.25
C CYS A 60 0.90 24.65 6.84
N ASN A 61 -0.34 25.04 6.49
CA ASN A 61 -0.88 24.80 5.16
C ASN A 61 -0.09 25.51 4.05
N ALA A 62 0.34 26.75 4.28
CA ALA A 62 1.13 27.50 3.32
C ALA A 62 2.53 26.89 3.14
N MET A 63 3.12 26.42 4.23
CA MET A 63 4.40 25.72 4.24
C MET A 63 4.33 24.40 3.47
N ASP A 64 3.30 23.59 3.72
CA ASP A 64 3.09 22.33 2.99
C ASP A 64 2.91 22.58 1.50
N ARG A 65 2.19 23.65 1.10
CA ARG A 65 2.07 24.06 -0.31
C ARG A 65 3.39 24.53 -0.90
N ARG A 66 4.23 25.22 -0.13
CA ARG A 66 5.57 25.62 -0.57
C ARG A 66 6.44 24.39 -0.81
N ILE A 67 6.48 23.46 0.14
CA ILE A 67 7.26 22.22 0.05
C ILE A 67 6.73 21.34 -1.09
N PHE A 68 5.42 21.19 -1.24
CA PHE A 68 4.80 20.47 -2.36
C PHE A 68 5.30 20.98 -3.72
N ARG A 69 5.37 22.31 -3.89
CA ARG A 69 5.88 22.96 -5.11
C ARG A 69 7.39 22.73 -5.27
N MET A 70 8.18 22.82 -4.21
CA MET A 70 9.62 22.59 -4.23
C MET A 70 9.97 21.16 -4.65
N LEU A 71 9.27 20.17 -4.08
CA LEU A 71 9.42 18.76 -4.41
C LEU A 71 8.84 18.38 -5.77
N LYS A 72 8.11 19.30 -6.43
CA LYS A 72 7.42 19.07 -7.72
C LYS A 72 6.53 17.83 -7.66
N LEU A 73 5.81 17.65 -6.56
CA LEU A 73 4.98 16.47 -6.36
C LEU A 73 3.89 16.40 -7.43
N PRO A 74 3.63 15.20 -7.99
CA PRO A 74 2.60 15.01 -9.01
C PRO A 74 1.21 15.23 -8.42
N GLY A 75 0.31 15.77 -9.23
CA GLY A 75 -1.11 15.77 -8.91
C GLY A 75 -1.71 14.37 -8.92
N TYR A 76 -2.88 14.19 -8.29
CA TYR A 76 -3.56 12.90 -8.13
C TYR A 76 -3.63 12.03 -9.39
N ARG A 77 -4.00 12.59 -10.54
CA ARG A 77 -4.11 11.83 -11.80
C ARG A 77 -2.75 11.28 -12.26
N ALA A 78 -1.71 12.11 -12.22
CA ALA A 78 -0.36 11.72 -12.59
C ALA A 78 0.19 10.67 -11.63
N TRP A 79 -0.07 10.83 -10.33
CA TRP A 79 0.29 9.85 -9.30
C TRP A 79 -0.39 8.49 -9.54
N CYS A 80 -1.68 8.46 -9.87
CA CYS A 80 -2.38 7.21 -10.20
C CYS A 80 -1.73 6.50 -11.40
N MET A 81 -1.44 7.23 -12.48
CA MET A 81 -0.79 6.67 -13.67
C MET A 81 0.61 6.11 -13.34
N GLN A 82 1.40 6.85 -12.57
CA GLN A 82 2.73 6.41 -12.14
C GLN A 82 2.65 5.14 -11.28
N ARG A 83 1.71 5.10 -10.33
CA ARG A 83 1.50 3.93 -9.46
C ARG A 83 1.04 2.70 -10.24
N GLU A 84 0.17 2.87 -11.22
CA GLU A 84 -0.24 1.78 -12.11
C GLU A 84 0.92 1.27 -12.96
N ALA A 85 1.76 2.17 -13.49
CA ALA A 85 2.96 1.80 -14.24
C ALA A 85 3.95 1.02 -13.36
N GLN A 86 4.20 1.49 -12.13
CA GLN A 86 5.03 0.79 -11.15
C GLN A 86 4.47 -0.60 -10.79
N ARG A 87 3.16 -0.72 -10.60
CA ARG A 87 2.51 -2.02 -10.33
C ARG A 87 2.68 -2.98 -11.50
N LYS A 88 2.51 -2.51 -12.74
CA LYS A 88 2.74 -3.32 -13.95
C LYS A 88 4.19 -3.80 -14.02
N GLN A 89 5.16 -2.95 -13.70
CA GLN A 89 6.57 -3.31 -13.64
C GLN A 89 6.87 -4.33 -12.53
N GLN A 90 6.26 -4.16 -11.34
CA GLN A 90 6.40 -5.11 -10.23
C GLN A 90 5.76 -6.47 -10.51
N SER A 91 4.66 -6.52 -11.27
CA SER A 91 4.03 -7.79 -11.68
C SER A 91 4.85 -8.61 -12.67
N VAL A 92 5.91 -8.04 -13.26
CA VAL A 92 6.86 -8.79 -14.12
C VAL A 92 7.81 -9.65 -13.29
N ILE A 93 7.95 -9.39 -11.98
CA ILE A 93 8.57 -10.35 -11.04
C ILE A 93 7.52 -11.39 -10.66
N SER A 94 7.04 -12.13 -11.67
CA SER A 94 6.29 -13.36 -11.47
C SER A 94 7.27 -14.42 -11.01
N PHE A 95 7.05 -14.96 -9.82
CA PHE A 95 7.79 -16.09 -9.30
C PHE A 95 7.61 -17.26 -10.28
N PRO A 96 8.68 -17.82 -10.90
CA PRO A 96 8.52 -19.08 -11.62
C PRO A 96 8.11 -20.11 -10.57
N LEU A 97 6.89 -20.65 -10.71
CA LEU A 97 6.44 -21.74 -9.86
C LEU A 97 7.44 -22.91 -10.08
N PRO A 98 8.09 -23.45 -9.04
CA PRO A 98 9.00 -24.56 -9.22
C PRO A 98 8.23 -25.75 -9.81
N ASP A 99 8.83 -26.46 -10.78
CA ASP A 99 8.21 -27.57 -11.54
C ASP A 99 7.53 -28.63 -10.67
N ARG A 100 7.91 -28.74 -9.39
CA ARG A 100 7.27 -29.63 -8.41
C ARG A 100 5.76 -29.40 -8.19
N PHE A 101 5.21 -28.27 -8.62
CA PHE A 101 3.77 -27.96 -8.52
C PHE A 101 3.02 -28.04 -9.86
N VAL A 102 3.72 -28.32 -10.96
CA VAL A 102 3.08 -28.65 -12.24
C VAL A 102 2.80 -30.14 -12.19
N SER A 103 1.56 -30.52 -11.85
CA SER A 103 1.15 -31.93 -11.94
C SER A 103 1.42 -32.44 -13.36
N PRO A 104 2.16 -33.55 -13.54
CA PRO A 104 2.30 -34.14 -14.86
C PRO A 104 0.91 -34.55 -15.38
N PRO A 105 0.67 -34.51 -16.71
CA PRO A 105 -0.58 -35.03 -17.25
C PRO A 105 -0.68 -36.49 -16.85
N VAL A 106 -1.67 -36.82 -16.03
CA VAL A 106 -2.02 -38.21 -15.69
C VAL A 106 -2.27 -38.94 -17.01
N SER A 107 -1.31 -39.77 -17.39
CA SER A 107 -1.45 -40.72 -18.48
C SER A 107 -2.44 -41.80 -18.03
N PRO A 108 -3.59 -41.97 -18.69
CA PRO A 108 -4.57 -42.97 -18.31
C PRO A 108 -4.12 -44.33 -18.83
N ALA A 109 -3.18 -44.99 -18.13
CA ALA A 109 -2.84 -46.36 -18.45
C ALA A 109 -2.61 -47.18 -17.18
N SER A 110 -3.49 -48.18 -17.04
CA SER A 110 -3.36 -49.37 -16.21
C SER A 110 -3.83 -49.24 -14.76
N VAL A 111 -5.13 -49.48 -14.58
CA VAL A 111 -5.72 -49.89 -13.31
C VAL A 111 -5.40 -51.38 -13.11
N PRO A 112 -4.65 -51.79 -12.07
CA PRO A 112 -4.60 -53.19 -11.69
C PRO A 112 -5.86 -53.52 -10.89
N ARG A 113 -6.73 -54.32 -11.51
CA ARG A 113 -7.85 -55.02 -10.90
C ARG A 113 -7.30 -56.04 -9.91
N LEU A 114 -7.54 -55.87 -8.61
CA LEU A 114 -7.40 -56.97 -7.66
C LEU A 114 -8.69 -57.17 -6.86
N ALA A 115 -9.01 -58.45 -6.73
CA ALA A 115 -10.32 -59.01 -6.48
C ALA A 115 -10.71 -59.03 -5.00
N MET A 116 -12.01 -59.30 -4.82
CA MET A 116 -12.76 -59.43 -3.59
C MET A 116 -12.19 -60.45 -2.61
N VAL A 117 -12.41 -60.19 -1.31
CA VAL A 117 -12.82 -61.21 -0.35
C VAL A 117 -13.96 -60.62 0.48
N ALA A 118 -15.16 -61.16 0.25
CA ALA A 118 -16.29 -61.11 1.18
C ALA A 118 -16.04 -62.12 2.30
N GLU A 119 -16.64 -61.90 3.47
CA GLU A 119 -17.08 -62.86 4.51
C GLU A 119 -17.28 -62.00 5.79
N GLU A 120 -18.50 -61.59 6.12
CA GLU A 120 -19.44 -62.26 7.05
C GLU A 120 -19.31 -61.76 8.51
N GLU A 121 -20.35 -61.05 8.98
CA GLU A 121 -20.74 -60.83 10.39
C GLU A 121 -21.20 -62.19 11.02
N PRO A 122 -21.54 -62.39 12.32
CA PRO A 122 -21.84 -61.43 13.40
C PRO A 122 -21.44 -61.87 14.85
N GLU A 123 -21.94 -61.10 15.83
CA GLU A 123 -22.41 -61.49 17.18
C GLU A 123 -21.45 -61.63 18.41
N ARG A 124 -21.81 -60.80 19.41
CA ARG A 124 -21.80 -61.03 20.89
C ARG A 124 -20.42 -61.00 21.57
N LEU A 125 -20.22 -60.44 22.77
CA LEU A 125 -21.00 -60.54 23.99
C LEU A 125 -20.54 -59.45 25.00
N ALA A 126 -21.42 -59.19 25.96
CA ALA A 126 -21.37 -58.17 27.01
C ALA A 126 -20.24 -58.28 28.07
N CYS A 127 -20.16 -57.23 28.89
CA CYS A 127 -19.94 -57.19 30.36
C CYS A 127 -18.71 -56.43 30.90
N VAL A 128 -19.04 -55.36 31.64
CA VAL A 128 -18.57 -54.98 33.00
C VAL A 128 -17.11 -54.54 33.21
N GLY A 129 -16.98 -53.32 33.76
CA GLY A 129 -15.82 -52.79 34.47
C GLY A 129 -16.19 -51.47 35.13
#